data_AF-A0A7J6G6V1-F1
#
_entry.id   AF-A0A7J6G6V1-F1
#
_cell.length_a   1.000
_cell.length_b   1.000
_cell.length_c   1.000
_cell.angle_alpha   90.00
_cell.angle_beta   90.00
_cell.angle_gamma   90.00
#
_symmetry.space_group_name_H-M   'P 1'
#
loop_
_entity.id
_entity.type
_entity.pdbx_description
1 polymer ?
#
loop_
_entity_poly.entity_id
_entity_poly.type
_entity_poly.pdbx_seq_one_letter_code
_entity_poly.pdbx_strand_id
1 'polypeptide(L)'
;MVDYLRDLISKSKAGDKYGNYTLQFADDFTYTDPVDGSVASKQGVRFVFTDGSRIIYRLSGTGSAGATVRVYIEQFEPDASKHDVDAQIALKPLIDLALSVSKLKDFTGREKPTVIT
;
A
#
# COMPACT_ATOMS: atom_id res chain seq x y z
N MET A 1 0.61 11.26 8.07
CA MET A 1 0.75 9.87 7.58
C MET A 1 1.15 9.81 6.10
N VAL A 2 0.32 10.24 5.14
CA VAL A 2 0.65 10.07 3.70
C VAL A 2 1.90 10.85 3.29
N ASP A 3 2.12 12.05 3.81
CA ASP A 3 3.36 12.79 3.51
C ASP A 3 4.61 12.13 4.13
N TYR A 4 4.46 11.45 5.27
CA TYR A 4 5.51 10.59 5.82
C TYR A 4 5.80 9.41 4.89
N LEU A 5 4.77 8.77 4.32
CA LEU A 5 4.96 7.71 3.32
C LEU A 5 5.66 8.24 2.05
N ARG A 6 5.33 9.46 1.60
CA ARG A 6 6.00 10.11 0.47
C ARG A 6 7.48 10.39 0.74
N ASP A 7 7.80 10.86 1.94
CA ASP A 7 9.19 11.03 2.37
C ASP A 7 9.92 9.68 2.42
N LEU A 8 9.27 8.63 2.95
CA LEU A 8 9.82 7.28 3.02
C LEU A 8 10.16 6.73 1.63
N ILE A 9 9.21 6.74 0.69
CA ILE A 9 9.44 6.22 -0.67
C ILE A 9 10.51 7.01 -1.43
N SER A 10 10.67 8.31 -1.13
CA SER A 10 11.73 9.12 -1.77
C SER A 10 13.14 8.72 -1.34
N LYS A 11 13.26 7.99 -0.22
CA LYS A 11 14.52 7.47 0.32
C LYS A 11 14.69 5.97 0.08
N SER A 12 13.62 5.28 -0.31
CA SER A 12 13.62 3.86 -0.63
C SER A 12 14.33 3.59 -1.96
N LYS A 13 14.93 2.41 -2.07
CA LYS A 13 15.55 1.90 -3.30
C LYS A 13 15.19 0.45 -3.55
N ALA A 14 15.25 0.03 -4.81
CA ALA A 14 15.11 -1.37 -5.18
C ALA A 14 16.11 -2.23 -4.39
N GLY A 15 15.64 -3.37 -3.88
CA GLY A 15 16.40 -4.27 -3.03
C GLY A 15 16.25 -4.04 -1.52
N ASP A 16 15.66 -2.91 -1.09
CA ASP A 16 15.39 -2.68 0.33
C ASP A 16 14.50 -3.79 0.92
N LYS A 17 14.78 -4.17 2.17
CA LYS A 17 14.10 -5.28 2.85
C LYS A 17 13.02 -4.77 3.77
N TYR A 18 11.83 -5.31 3.59
CA TYR A 18 10.63 -5.03 4.37
C TYR A 18 10.13 -6.35 4.97
N GLY A 19 10.76 -6.77 6.07
CA GLY A 19 10.58 -8.13 6.60
C GLY A 19 11.02 -9.18 5.56
N ASN A 20 10.10 -10.05 5.17
CA ASN A 20 10.36 -11.09 4.16
C ASN A 20 10.24 -10.58 2.72
N TYR A 21 9.76 -9.36 2.51
CA TYR A 21 9.53 -8.80 1.19
C TYR A 21 10.71 -7.95 0.74
N THR A 22 11.10 -8.10 -0.53
CA THR A 22 12.15 -7.29 -1.14
C THR A 22 11.51 -6.26 -2.05
N LEU A 23 11.81 -4.99 -1.83
CA LEU A 23 11.22 -3.90 -2.61
C LEU A 23 11.70 -3.97 -4.05
N GLN A 24 10.78 -4.04 -5.00
CA GLN A 24 11.07 -3.83 -6.41
C GLN A 24 11.11 -2.32 -6.71
N PHE A 25 10.06 -1.60 -6.32
CA PHE A 25 10.02 -0.14 -6.36
C PHE A 25 8.94 0.40 -5.40
N ALA A 26 9.04 1.69 -5.08
CA ALA A 26 8.00 2.43 -4.40
C ALA A 26 7.82 3.81 -5.04
N ASP A 27 6.58 4.25 -5.24
CA ASP A 27 6.26 5.52 -5.91
C ASP A 27 4.92 6.11 -5.43
N ASP A 28 4.68 7.39 -5.74
CA ASP A 28 3.33 7.98 -5.64
C ASP A 28 2.72 8.00 -7.04
N PHE A 29 1.76 7.09 -7.24
CA PHE A 29 1.27 6.73 -8.56
C PHE A 29 0.78 7.95 -9.34
N THR A 30 1.25 8.05 -10.58
CA THR A 30 0.83 9.04 -11.55
C THR A 30 0.41 8.33 -12.83
N TYR A 31 -0.75 8.71 -13.36
CA TYR A 31 -1.28 8.19 -14.61
C TYR A 31 -1.33 9.32 -15.63
N THR A 32 -0.91 9.02 -16.87
CA THR A 32 -1.08 9.91 -18.02
C THR A 32 -2.04 9.23 -18.98
N ASP A 33 -3.17 9.87 -19.25
CA ASP A 33 -4.17 9.32 -20.14
C ASP A 33 -3.66 9.31 -21.60
N PRO A 34 -3.65 8.17 -22.30
CA PRO A 34 -3.11 8.07 -23.64
C PRO A 34 -4.00 8.69 -24.72
N VAL A 35 -5.25 9.07 -24.40
CA VAL A 35 -6.21 9.67 -25.33
C VAL A 35 -6.09 11.19 -25.34
N ASP A 36 -6.09 11.82 -24.16
CA ASP A 36 -6.10 13.28 -24.04
C ASP A 36 -4.83 13.87 -23.41
N GLY A 37 -3.89 13.04 -22.95
CA GLY A 37 -2.63 13.46 -22.33
C GLY A 37 -2.79 14.04 -20.92
N SER A 38 -3.99 13.99 -20.33
CA SER A 38 -4.22 14.48 -18.98
C SER A 38 -3.42 13.68 -17.95
N VAL A 39 -2.89 14.38 -16.94
CA VAL A 39 -2.04 13.77 -15.91
C VAL A 39 -2.74 13.79 -14.56
N ALA A 40 -3.01 12.61 -14.03
CA ALA A 40 -3.52 12.40 -12.68
C ALA A 40 -2.37 11.98 -11.77
N SER A 41 -1.85 12.94 -10.99
CA SER A 41 -0.79 12.68 -10.00
C SER A 41 -1.36 12.37 -8.61
N LYS A 42 -0.51 11.85 -7.72
CA LYS A 42 -0.85 11.58 -6.30
C LYS A 42 -1.99 10.58 -6.12
N GLN A 43 -2.08 9.60 -7.01
CA GLN A 43 -3.18 8.63 -7.05
C GLN A 43 -3.01 7.45 -6.10
N GLY A 44 -1.89 7.38 -5.36
CA GLY A 44 -1.69 6.43 -4.28
C GLY A 44 -0.22 6.06 -4.12
N VAL A 45 0.25 6.02 -2.88
CA VAL A 45 1.61 5.56 -2.58
C VAL A 45 1.66 4.04 -2.66
N ARG A 46 2.52 3.50 -3.51
CA ARG A 46 2.67 2.06 -3.75
C ARG A 46 4.01 1.56 -3.23
N PHE A 47 3.99 0.40 -2.61
CA PHE A 47 5.15 -0.44 -2.36
C PHE A 47 4.94 -1.71 -3.15
N VAL A 48 5.78 -1.96 -4.15
CA VAL A 48 5.71 -3.15 -5.01
C VAL A 48 6.92 -4.01 -4.75
N PHE A 49 6.70 -5.28 -4.47
CA PHE A 49 7.72 -6.23 -4.07
C PHE A 49 8.08 -7.17 -5.22
N THR A 50 9.29 -7.74 -5.17
CA THR A 50 9.84 -8.57 -6.25
C THR A 50 9.11 -9.89 -6.45
N ASP A 51 8.35 -10.34 -5.46
CA ASP A 51 7.48 -11.52 -5.53
C ASP A 51 6.15 -11.24 -6.23
N GLY A 52 5.85 -9.98 -6.59
CA GLY A 52 4.58 -9.56 -7.19
C GLY A 52 3.56 -9.04 -6.18
N SER A 53 3.84 -9.15 -4.87
CA SER A 53 2.99 -8.60 -3.82
C SER A 53 3.07 -7.06 -3.78
N ARG A 54 2.03 -6.39 -3.29
CA ARG A 54 2.00 -4.93 -3.18
C ARG A 54 1.12 -4.40 -2.05
N ILE A 55 1.50 -3.23 -1.54
CA ILE A 55 0.73 -2.43 -0.59
C ILE A 55 0.48 -1.05 -1.21
N ILE A 56 -0.76 -0.57 -1.18
CA ILE A 56 -1.12 0.74 -1.71
C ILE A 56 -1.88 1.55 -0.65
N TYR A 57 -1.45 2.79 -0.44
CA TYR A 57 -2.13 3.76 0.43
C TYR A 57 -2.70 4.90 -0.39
N ARG A 58 -4.00 5.15 -0.25
CA ARG A 58 -4.69 6.24 -0.92
C ARG A 58 -5.50 7.07 0.06
N LEU A 59 -5.31 8.38 0.04
CA LEU A 59 -6.18 9.31 0.76
C LEU A 59 -7.34 9.70 -0.16
N SER A 60 -8.57 9.57 0.33
CA SER A 60 -9.78 9.88 -0.43
C SER A 60 -10.73 10.77 0.36
N GLY A 61 -11.51 11.58 -0.35
CA GLY A 61 -12.61 12.37 0.22
C GLY A 61 -12.16 13.43 1.21
N THR A 62 -11.19 14.29 0.86
CA THR A 62 -10.60 15.34 1.71
C THR A 62 -11.50 16.58 1.88
N GLY A 63 -12.80 16.37 2.05
CA GLY A 63 -13.79 17.44 2.21
C GLY A 63 -13.99 17.88 3.67
N SER A 64 -15.06 18.62 3.93
CA SER A 64 -15.44 19.04 5.29
C SER A 64 -15.72 17.87 6.25
N ALA A 65 -16.06 16.70 5.72
CA ALA A 65 -16.32 15.48 6.49
C ALA A 65 -15.05 14.71 6.92
N GLY A 66 -13.85 15.25 6.67
CA GLY A 66 -12.59 14.62 7.00
C GLY A 66 -11.95 13.96 5.78
N ALA A 67 -11.22 12.87 5.98
CA ALA A 67 -10.62 12.10 4.90
C ALA A 67 -10.63 10.60 5.24
N THR A 68 -10.71 9.76 4.21
CA THR A 68 -10.64 8.30 4.33
C THR A 68 -9.29 7.81 3.83
N VAL A 69 -8.53 7.17 4.71
CA VAL A 69 -7.33 6.39 4.34
C VAL A 69 -7.80 5.03 3.84
N ARG A 70 -7.47 4.70 2.59
CA ARG A 70 -7.68 3.38 1.99
C ARG A 70 -6.35 2.68 1.91
N VAL A 71 -6.30 1.44 2.43
CA VAL A 71 -5.13 0.57 2.38
C VAL A 71 -5.52 -0.65 1.58
N TYR A 72 -4.82 -0.90 0.47
CA TYR A 72 -4.99 -2.08 -0.36
C TYR A 72 -3.78 -2.99 -0.15
N ILE A 73 -4.05 -4.28 0.03
CA ILE A 73 -3.06 -5.28 0.35
C ILE A 73 -3.28 -6.44 -0.60
N GLU A 74 -2.26 -6.78 -1.36
CA GLU A 74 -2.33 -7.83 -2.37
C GLU A 74 -1.07 -8.66 -2.27
N GLN A 75 -1.24 -9.96 -2.03
CA GLN A 75 -0.16 -10.92 -2.00
C GLN A 75 -0.27 -11.83 -3.23
N PHE A 76 0.80 -11.87 -4.01
CA PHE A 76 0.89 -12.84 -5.10
C PHE A 76 1.33 -14.19 -4.53
N GLU A 77 0.61 -15.25 -4.87
CA GLU A 77 0.97 -16.61 -4.50
C GLU A 77 1.06 -17.45 -5.78
N PRO A 78 2.27 -17.84 -6.23
CA PRO A 78 2.42 -18.69 -7.41
C PRO A 78 2.08 -20.17 -7.12
N ASP A 79 2.13 -20.61 -5.86
CA ASP A 79 1.87 -22.00 -5.48
C ASP A 79 0.36 -22.26 -5.35
N ALA A 80 -0.21 -22.95 -6.34
CA ALA A 80 -1.63 -23.29 -6.38
C ALA A 80 -2.12 -24.08 -5.15
N SER A 81 -1.24 -24.83 -4.48
CA SER A 81 -1.61 -25.58 -3.27
C SER A 81 -1.94 -24.68 -2.07
N LYS A 82 -1.57 -23.40 -2.14
CA LYS A 82 -1.83 -22.41 -1.10
C LYS A 82 -2.99 -21.47 -1.41
N HIS A 83 -3.65 -21.63 -2.56
CA HIS A 83 -4.73 -20.74 -2.99
C HIS A 83 -6.01 -20.91 -2.18
N ASP A 84 -6.22 -22.09 -1.58
CA ASP A 84 -7.37 -22.37 -0.71
C ASP A 84 -7.16 -21.90 0.74
N VAL A 85 -6.00 -21.30 1.06
CA VAL A 85 -5.75 -20.71 2.38
C VAL A 85 -6.65 -19.49 2.56
N ASP A 86 -7.26 -19.37 3.75
CA ASP A 86 -8.07 -18.21 4.10
C ASP A 86 -7.28 -16.91 3.88
N ALA A 87 -7.90 -15.95 3.19
CA ALA A 87 -7.23 -14.72 2.79
C ALA A 87 -6.72 -13.89 3.98
N GLN A 88 -7.42 -13.89 5.12
CA GLN A 88 -6.95 -13.16 6.31
C GLN A 88 -5.70 -13.78 6.91
N ILE A 89 -5.57 -15.12 6.83
CA ILE A 89 -4.36 -15.83 7.23
C ILE A 89 -3.24 -15.56 6.23
N ALA A 90 -3.51 -15.75 4.93
CA ALA A 90 -2.52 -15.58 3.86
C ALA A 90 -1.95 -14.16 3.85
N LEU A 91 -2.81 -13.14 3.94
CA LEU A 91 -2.42 -11.73 3.89
C LEU A 91 -1.85 -11.19 5.21
N LYS A 92 -1.98 -11.92 6.33
CA LYS A 92 -1.57 -11.42 7.65
C LYS A 92 -0.15 -10.86 7.68
N PRO A 93 0.88 -11.53 7.11
CA PRO A 93 2.24 -10.99 7.12
C PRO A 93 2.34 -9.64 6.39
N LEU A 94 1.60 -9.47 5.29
CA LEU A 94 1.60 -8.23 4.51
C LEU A 94 0.78 -7.12 5.20
N ILE A 95 -0.29 -7.48 5.92
CA ILE A 95 -1.05 -6.56 6.79
C ILE A 95 -0.16 -6.01 7.91
N ASP A 96 0.54 -6.88 8.62
CA ASP A 96 1.42 -6.48 9.72
C ASP A 96 2.53 -5.55 9.21
N LEU A 97 3.11 -5.88 8.04
CA LEU A 97 4.07 -4.99 7.37
C LEU A 97 3.45 -3.64 7.00
N ALA A 98 2.26 -3.63 6.41
CA ALA A 98 1.58 -2.41 6.00
C ALA A 98 1.30 -1.48 7.20
N LEU A 99 0.91 -2.03 8.34
CA LEU A 99 0.68 -1.25 9.56
C LEU A 99 1.99 -0.70 10.13
N SER A 100 3.04 -1.50 10.15
CA SER A 100 4.38 -1.10 10.61
C SER A 100 4.98 0.03 9.76
N VAL A 101 4.98 -0.15 8.42
CA VAL A 101 5.57 0.80 7.48
C VAL A 101 4.87 2.15 7.53
N SER A 102 3.54 2.16 7.56
CA SER A 102 2.75 3.38 7.50
C SER A 102 2.68 4.16 8.80
N LYS A 103 2.97 3.51 9.94
CA LYS A 103 2.70 4.04 11.28
C LYS A 103 1.26 4.54 11.42
N LEU A 104 0.32 3.87 10.75
CA LEU A 104 -1.07 4.32 10.64
C LEU A 104 -1.70 4.52 12.02
N LYS A 105 -1.45 3.58 12.94
CA LYS A 105 -1.92 3.68 14.32
C LYS A 105 -1.37 4.93 15.01
N ASP A 106 -0.07 5.20 14.91
CA ASP A 106 0.56 6.36 15.56
C ASP A 106 0.02 7.69 15.01
N PHE A 107 -0.25 7.76 13.71
CA PHE A 107 -0.75 8.98 13.07
C PHE A 107 -2.26 9.21 13.22
N THR A 108 -3.05 8.15 13.43
CA THR A 108 -4.52 8.24 13.36
C THR A 108 -5.23 7.78 14.63
N GLY A 109 -4.54 7.10 15.55
CA GLY A 109 -5.13 6.45 16.72
C GLY A 109 -6.03 5.25 16.38
N ARG A 110 -6.07 4.79 15.13
CA ARG A 110 -6.94 3.69 14.70
C ARG A 110 -6.27 2.33 14.95
N GLU A 111 -6.93 1.51 15.76
CA GLU A 111 -6.52 0.12 16.06
C GLU A 111 -7.03 -0.88 15.02
N LYS A 112 -8.17 -0.57 14.37
CA LYS A 112 -8.83 -1.44 13.41
C LYS A 112 -9.43 -0.64 12.26
N PRO A 113 -9.53 -1.21 11.06
CA PRO A 113 -10.21 -0.56 9.94
C PRO A 113 -11.70 -0.39 10.25
N THR A 114 -12.30 0.66 9.69
CA THR A 114 -13.76 0.86 9.76
C THR A 114 -14.52 -0.09 8.84
N VAL A 115 -13.90 -0.48 7.71
CA VAL A 115 -14.46 -1.39 6.69
C VAL A 115 -13.33 -2.31 6.21
N ILE A 116 -13.65 -3.59 6.02
CA ILE A 116 -12.80 -4.59 5.36
C ILE A 116 -13.59 -5.10 4.14
N THR A 117 -12.90 -5.36 3.04
CA THR A 117 -13.45 -5.91 1.79
C THR A 117 -12.53 -7.01 1.30
#